data_AF-A0A5J5RML9-F1
#
_entry.id   AF-A0A5J5RML9-F1
#
_cell.length_a   1.000
_cell.length_b   1.000
_cell.length_c   1.000
_cell.angle_alpha   90.00
_cell.angle_beta   90.00
_cell.angle_gamma   90.00
#
_symmetry.space_group_name_H-M   'P 1'
#
loop_
_entity.id
_entity.type
_entity.pdbx_description
1 polymer ?
#
loop_
_entity_poly.entity_id
_entity_poly.type
_entity_poly.pdbx_seq_one_letter_code
_entity_poly.pdbx_strand_id
1 'polypeptide(L)'
;MVFSSNPLSLSVPDPTFESWLRDSGYLDVIDNQQTAAAAAPTTGTSTISDPTITIPISSFLFRYLVSFFSHLWTLLSLLTFNPFAKLTTNDFSGETPSWTKGFFADFLSYSFPASASQARLRVQENVKRYARNYASLFILFFACSLYQLPLALVGLISSLALWDSFRFLSDKWGLNRFPVTEMILVRFAQCVTAIILLWLNVQMALCCTLVVSYIVMLLHAAFRKLTPVKQPSQGRRK
;
A
#
# COMPACT_ATOMS: atom_id res chain seq x y z
N MET A 1 7.27 -3.08 -34.21
CA MET A 1 8.49 -2.42 -34.66
C MET A 1 8.93 -1.48 -33.54
N VAL A 2 10.02 -1.80 -32.84
CA VAL A 2 10.54 -0.97 -31.75
C VAL A 2 11.48 0.05 -32.38
N PHE A 3 11.08 1.32 -32.37
CA PHE A 3 11.94 2.40 -32.84
C PHE A 3 13.07 2.59 -31.83
N SER A 4 14.32 2.40 -32.28
CA SER A 4 15.52 2.78 -31.55
C SER A 4 15.51 4.28 -31.32
N SER A 5 15.69 4.74 -30.09
CA SER A 5 15.78 6.17 -29.75
C SER A 5 16.92 6.83 -30.54
N ASN A 6 16.65 8.00 -31.12
CA ASN A 6 17.61 8.77 -31.90
C ASN A 6 18.70 9.35 -30.96
N PRO A 7 19.98 9.03 -31.12
CA PRO A 7 21.05 9.50 -30.22
C PRO A 7 21.28 11.03 -30.29
N LEU A 8 20.65 11.73 -31.25
CA LEU A 8 20.71 13.19 -31.40
C LEU A 8 19.40 13.89 -30.99
N SER A 9 18.38 13.16 -30.52
CA SER A 9 17.18 13.80 -30.00
C SER A 9 17.44 14.34 -28.59
N LEU A 10 17.36 15.66 -28.42
CA LEU A 10 17.39 16.34 -27.12
C LEU A 10 16.14 16.06 -26.25
N SER A 11 15.17 15.28 -26.75
CA SER A 11 14.04 14.78 -25.96
C SER A 11 14.49 13.59 -25.14
N VAL A 12 14.61 13.81 -23.83
CA VAL A 12 14.78 12.73 -22.85
C VAL A 12 13.51 11.85 -22.89
N PRO A 13 13.61 10.52 -23.05
CA PRO A 13 12.44 9.65 -22.95
C PRO A 13 11.71 9.86 -21.62
N ASP A 14 10.37 9.88 -21.64
CA ASP A 14 9.53 10.08 -20.46
C ASP A 14 9.96 9.28 -19.21
N PRO A 15 10.28 7.97 -19.29
CA PRO A 15 10.70 7.23 -18.10
C PRO A 15 12.03 7.73 -17.52
N THR A 16 12.96 8.18 -18.36
CA THR A 16 14.24 8.76 -17.92
C THR A 16 14.08 10.15 -17.35
N PHE A 17 13.20 10.98 -17.93
CA PHE A 17 12.91 12.32 -17.42
C PHE A 17 12.23 12.25 -16.04
N GLU A 18 11.24 11.38 -15.89
CA GLU A 18 10.55 11.14 -14.61
C GLU A 18 11.50 10.59 -13.54
N SER A 19 12.44 9.71 -13.93
CA SER A 19 13.48 9.23 -13.00
C SER A 19 14.42 10.36 -12.57
N TRP A 20 14.81 11.25 -13.49
CA TRP A 20 15.66 12.38 -13.19
C TRP A 20 14.97 13.42 -12.30
N LEU A 21 13.69 13.71 -12.54
CA LEU A 21 12.88 14.61 -11.71
C LEU A 21 12.75 14.09 -10.27
N ARG A 22 12.58 12.77 -10.12
CA ARG A 22 12.54 12.09 -8.83
C ARG A 22 13.89 12.16 -8.11
N ASP A 23 14.98 11.85 -8.81
CA ASP A 23 16.32 11.78 -8.23
C ASP A 23 16.90 13.16 -7.91
N SER A 24 16.50 14.20 -8.67
CA SER A 24 16.90 15.58 -8.44
C SER A 24 16.11 16.27 -7.33
N GLY A 25 15.09 15.61 -6.75
CA GLY A 25 14.19 16.20 -5.75
C GLY A 25 13.31 17.33 -6.30
N TYR A 26 13.26 17.49 -7.62
CA TYR A 26 12.61 18.63 -8.28
C TYR A 26 11.07 18.52 -8.24
N LEU A 27 10.54 17.29 -8.13
CA LEU A 27 9.11 17.07 -7.87
C LEU A 27 8.63 17.71 -6.57
N ASP A 28 9.45 17.70 -5.52
CA ASP A 28 9.09 18.33 -4.24
C ASP A 28 9.10 19.87 -4.34
N VAL A 29 9.91 20.44 -5.24
CA VAL A 29 9.99 21.90 -5.46
C VAL A 29 8.81 22.42 -6.28
N ILE A 30 8.42 21.71 -7.35
CA ILE A 30 7.27 22.08 -8.18
C ILE A 30 5.97 22.04 -7.35
N ASP A 31 5.83 21.03 -6.50
CA ASP A 31 4.67 20.86 -5.61
C ASP A 31 4.58 21.99 -4.54
N ASN A 32 5.73 22.40 -3.99
CA ASN A 32 5.81 23.55 -3.09
C ASN A 32 5.42 24.88 -3.77
N GLN A 33 5.80 25.08 -5.05
CA GLN A 33 5.41 26.27 -5.81
C GLN A 33 3.92 26.28 -6.18
N GLN A 34 3.35 25.13 -6.52
CA GLN A 34 1.92 25.02 -6.78
C GLN A 34 1.08 25.29 -5.52
N THR A 35 1.61 24.95 -4.35
CA THR A 35 1.04 25.30 -3.04
C THR A 35 1.08 26.80 -2.77
N ALA A 36 2.17 27.50 -3.11
CA ALA A 36 2.27 28.95 -2.97
C ALA A 36 1.26 29.70 -3.86
N ALA A 37 0.97 29.17 -5.06
CA ALA A 37 -0.04 29.71 -5.96
C ALA A 37 -1.47 29.45 -5.46
N ALA A 38 -1.74 28.29 -4.84
CA ALA A 38 -3.05 27.95 -4.28
C ALA A 38 -3.35 28.64 -2.93
N ALA A 39 -2.32 29.08 -2.20
CA ALA A 39 -2.43 29.80 -0.93
C ALA A 39 -2.43 31.33 -1.08
N ALA A 40 -2.43 31.86 -2.31
CA ALA A 40 -2.51 33.31 -2.53
C ALA A 40 -3.84 33.85 -1.98
N PRO A 41 -3.83 34.88 -1.12
CA PRO A 41 -5.06 35.43 -0.55
C PRO A 41 -5.85 36.14 -1.65
N THR A 42 -7.02 35.61 -2.01
CA THR A 42 -8.04 36.41 -2.67
C THR A 42 -8.57 37.41 -1.64
N THR A 43 -8.00 38.62 -1.62
CA THR A 43 -8.55 39.77 -0.90
C THR A 43 -9.83 40.21 -1.61
N GLY A 44 -10.91 39.46 -1.39
CA GLY A 44 -12.26 39.85 -1.75
C GLY A 44 -12.85 40.68 -0.62
N THR A 45 -12.72 42.01 -0.68
CA THR A 45 -13.49 42.91 0.17
C THR A 45 -14.95 42.84 -0.29
N SER A 46 -15.82 42.21 0.48
CA SER A 46 -17.26 42.30 0.31
C SER A 46 -17.85 43.00 1.53
N THR A 47 -18.11 44.29 1.39
CA THR A 47 -18.96 45.07 2.31
C THR A 47 -20.41 44.68 2.06
N ILE A 48 -21.02 43.99 3.04
CA ILE A 48 -22.48 43.87 3.16
C ILE A 48 -22.83 44.28 4.59
N SER A 49 -23.59 45.37 4.69
CA SER A 49 -24.15 45.94 5.91
C SER A 49 -25.47 45.23 6.25
N ASP A 50 -25.51 44.45 7.32
CA ASP A 50 -26.70 44.25 8.15
C ASP A 50 -26.37 43.59 9.51
N PRO A 51 -27.02 43.98 10.62
CA PRO A 51 -26.69 43.50 11.97
C PRO A 51 -27.50 42.24 12.29
N THR A 52 -27.01 41.08 11.87
CA THR A 52 -27.51 39.80 12.40
C THR A 52 -26.35 39.06 13.05
N ILE A 53 -26.50 38.84 14.36
CA ILE A 53 -25.65 38.07 15.29
C ILE A 53 -24.54 37.30 14.58
N THR A 54 -23.38 37.94 14.42
CA THR A 54 -22.17 37.28 13.97
C THR A 54 -21.56 36.58 15.17
N ILE A 55 -21.79 35.28 15.29
CA ILE A 55 -21.01 34.44 16.22
C ILE A 55 -19.59 34.43 15.65
N PRO A 56 -18.57 35.00 16.34
CA PRO A 56 -17.20 34.92 15.88
C PRO A 56 -16.72 33.49 16.14
N ILE A 57 -17.02 32.57 15.22
CA ILE A 57 -16.31 31.30 15.17
C ILE A 57 -14.87 31.71 14.89
N SER A 58 -14.05 31.68 15.94
CA SER A 58 -12.64 32.08 15.86
C SER A 58 -12.04 31.53 14.58
N SER A 59 -11.55 32.42 13.71
CA SER A 59 -10.99 32.09 12.39
C SER A 59 -9.93 30.99 12.44
N PHE A 60 -9.33 30.79 13.62
CA PHE A 60 -8.42 29.72 13.97
C PHE A 60 -9.05 28.31 13.91
N LEU A 61 -10.20 28.07 14.56
CA LEU A 61 -10.85 26.76 14.57
C LEU A 61 -11.37 26.38 13.18
N PHE A 62 -11.92 27.34 12.45
CA PHE A 62 -12.37 27.11 11.07
C PHE A 62 -11.20 26.75 10.15
N ARG A 63 -10.05 27.44 10.25
CA ARG A 63 -8.84 27.13 9.48
C ARG A 63 -8.28 25.74 9.80
N TYR A 64 -8.24 25.38 11.08
CA TYR A 64 -7.80 24.05 11.51
C TYR A 64 -8.71 22.96 10.96
N LEU A 65 -10.03 23.16 11.07
CA LEU A 65 -11.02 22.22 10.59
C LEU A 65 -10.94 22.01 9.07
N VAL A 66 -10.79 23.09 8.29
CA VAL A 66 -10.58 23.01 6.84
C VAL A 66 -9.30 22.25 6.49
N SER A 67 -8.19 22.52 7.18
CA SER A 67 -6.92 21.80 6.99
C SER A 67 -7.06 20.30 7.33
N PHE A 68 -7.70 20.00 8.46
CA PHE A 68 -7.97 18.62 8.87
C PHE A 68 -8.81 17.86 7.83
N PHE A 69 -9.90 18.46 7.33
CA PHE A 69 -10.74 17.85 6.31
C PHE A 69 -9.99 17.66 4.98
N SER A 70 -9.11 18.60 4.60
CA SER A 70 -8.25 18.45 3.42
C SER A 70 -7.28 17.27 3.55
N HIS A 71 -6.63 17.13 4.72
CA HIS A 71 -5.76 16.00 5.03
C HIS A 71 -6.54 14.67 5.06
N LEU A 72 -7.71 14.66 5.68
CA LEU A 72 -8.59 13.48 5.71
C LEU A 72 -9.03 13.07 4.30
N TRP A 73 -9.43 14.04 3.47
CA TRP A 73 -9.81 13.79 2.08
C TRP A 73 -8.66 13.23 1.26
N THR A 74 -7.44 13.74 1.49
CA THR A 74 -6.22 13.22 0.86
C THR A 74 -6.00 11.75 1.21
N LEU A 75 -6.15 11.36 2.47
CA LEU A 75 -6.06 9.95 2.88
C LEU A 75 -7.21 9.10 2.33
N LEU A 76 -8.44 9.62 2.34
CA LEU A 76 -9.60 8.92 1.80
C LEU A 76 -9.47 8.67 0.28
N SER A 77 -8.80 9.58 -0.44
CA SER A 77 -8.51 9.43 -1.87
C SER A 77 -7.61 8.23 -2.21
N LEU A 78 -6.93 7.66 -1.21
CA LEU A 78 -6.12 6.44 -1.37
C LEU A 78 -6.99 5.18 -1.42
N LEU A 79 -8.19 5.20 -0.84
CA LEU A 79 -9.12 4.06 -0.89
C LEU A 79 -9.73 3.87 -2.28
N THR A 80 -9.76 4.91 -3.11
CA THR A 80 -10.38 4.87 -4.45
C THR A 80 -9.39 4.48 -5.56
N PHE A 81 -8.13 4.23 -5.21
CA PHE A 81 -7.06 3.96 -6.16
C PHE A 81 -6.42 2.59 -5.88
N ASN A 82 -5.81 1.96 -6.89
CA ASN A 82 -5.13 0.66 -6.75
C ASN A 82 -3.64 0.83 -6.37
N PRO A 83 -3.26 0.65 -5.08
CA PRO A 83 -1.88 0.83 -4.63
C PRO A 83 -0.90 -0.17 -5.25
N PHE A 84 -1.39 -1.29 -5.79
CA PHE A 84 -0.59 -2.38 -6.34
C PHE A 84 -0.41 -2.30 -7.86
N ALA A 85 -0.93 -1.25 -8.52
CA ALA A 85 -0.92 -1.15 -9.98
C ALA A 85 0.48 -1.24 -10.64
N LYS A 86 1.55 -0.89 -9.90
CA LYS A 86 2.95 -0.95 -10.36
C LYS A 86 3.76 -2.09 -9.73
N LEU A 87 3.13 -2.93 -8.92
CA LEU A 87 3.81 -3.99 -8.19
C LEU A 87 4.05 -5.19 -9.11
N THR A 88 5.28 -5.67 -9.18
CA THR A 88 5.68 -6.83 -9.98
C THR A 88 6.23 -7.94 -9.09
N THR A 89 6.32 -9.16 -9.60
CA THR A 89 6.91 -10.30 -8.86
C THR A 89 8.38 -10.08 -8.51
N ASN A 90 9.11 -9.32 -9.33
CA ASN A 90 10.52 -8.98 -9.10
C ASN A 90 10.73 -8.13 -7.85
N ASP A 91 9.70 -7.38 -7.42
CA ASP A 91 9.78 -6.54 -6.21
C ASP A 91 9.80 -7.38 -4.92
N PHE A 92 9.42 -8.65 -5.02
CA PHE A 92 9.52 -9.62 -3.91
C PHE A 92 10.83 -10.42 -3.90
N SER A 93 11.60 -10.41 -5.00
CA SER A 93 12.86 -11.14 -5.10
C SER A 93 14.10 -10.27 -4.83
N GLY A 94 13.97 -8.95 -4.86
CA GLY A 94 15.06 -8.01 -4.60
C GLY A 94 15.53 -7.95 -3.13
N GLU A 95 16.59 -7.19 -2.88
CA GLU A 95 17.11 -6.93 -1.54
C GLU A 95 16.07 -6.20 -0.67
N THR A 96 15.78 -6.75 0.51
CA THR A 96 14.84 -6.14 1.44
C THR A 96 15.50 -4.98 2.18
N PRO A 97 14.91 -3.77 2.18
CA PRO A 97 15.38 -2.68 3.02
C PRO A 97 15.32 -3.07 4.51
N SER A 98 16.39 -2.77 5.25
CA SER A 98 16.46 -3.08 6.69
C SER A 98 15.27 -2.50 7.48
N TRP A 99 14.75 -3.23 8.46
CA TRP A 99 13.61 -2.79 9.26
C TRP A 99 13.88 -1.50 10.03
N THR A 100 14.98 -1.44 10.76
CA THR A 100 15.27 -0.31 11.66
C THR A 100 15.66 0.96 10.90
N LYS A 101 16.67 0.89 10.02
CA LYS A 101 17.21 2.06 9.33
C LYS A 101 16.51 2.39 8.01
N GLY A 102 15.89 1.39 7.38
CA GLY A 102 15.27 1.53 6.06
C GLY A 102 13.77 1.75 6.14
N PHE A 103 13.07 0.80 6.74
CA PHE A 103 11.61 0.76 6.79
C PHE A 103 11.06 1.80 7.77
N PHE A 104 11.37 1.69 9.07
CA PHE A 104 11.00 2.71 10.05
C PHE A 104 11.84 3.98 9.84
N ALA A 105 13.17 3.87 9.90
CA ALA A 105 14.09 5.00 9.78
C ALA A 105 13.75 6.20 10.70
N ASP A 106 14.43 7.33 10.47
CA ASP A 106 14.27 8.52 11.30
C ASP A 106 13.01 9.31 10.95
N PHE A 107 12.48 10.05 11.93
CA PHE A 107 11.28 10.89 11.79
C PHE A 107 11.34 11.87 10.60
N LEU A 108 12.53 12.35 10.24
CA LEU A 108 12.76 13.26 9.12
C LEU A 108 12.42 12.65 7.75
N SER A 109 12.36 11.32 7.66
CA SER A 109 12.02 10.58 6.45
C SER A 109 10.51 10.49 6.19
N TYR A 110 9.69 10.99 7.14
CA TYR A 110 8.24 11.08 7.01
C TYR A 110 7.81 12.52 6.78
N SER A 111 6.72 12.71 6.02
CA SER A 111 6.03 13.99 5.88
C SER A 111 4.61 13.76 5.41
N PHE A 112 3.70 14.68 5.77
CA PHE A 112 2.35 14.65 5.23
C PHE A 112 2.38 14.99 3.73
N PRO A 113 1.66 14.25 2.85
CA PRO A 113 1.58 14.58 1.43
C PRO A 113 0.80 15.88 1.21
N ALA A 114 1.33 16.80 0.40
CA ALA A 114 0.68 18.07 0.09
C ALA A 114 -0.59 17.88 -0.75
N SER A 115 -0.68 16.80 -1.54
CA SER A 115 -1.80 16.54 -2.43
C SER A 115 -2.13 15.05 -2.57
N ALA A 116 -3.35 14.75 -3.04
CA ALA A 116 -3.80 13.39 -3.34
C ALA A 116 -2.96 12.70 -4.43
N SER A 117 -2.52 13.45 -5.44
CA SER A 117 -1.61 12.93 -6.48
C SER A 117 -0.26 12.54 -5.89
N GLN A 118 0.33 13.40 -5.06
CA GLN A 118 1.60 13.11 -4.39
C GLN A 118 1.45 11.90 -3.44
N ALA A 119 0.36 11.82 -2.67
CA ALA A 119 0.08 10.68 -1.80
C ALA A 119 0.02 9.36 -2.59
N ARG A 120 -0.68 9.35 -3.73
CA ARG A 120 -0.78 8.17 -4.62
C ARG A 120 0.57 7.76 -5.19
N LEU A 121 1.38 8.72 -5.62
CA LEU A 121 2.72 8.48 -6.16
C LEU A 121 3.64 7.88 -5.07
N ARG A 122 3.63 8.45 -3.87
CA ARG A 122 4.34 7.92 -2.70
C ARG A 122 3.90 6.50 -2.38
N VAL A 123 2.59 6.23 -2.37
CA VAL A 123 2.07 4.88 -2.10
C VAL A 123 2.59 3.88 -3.13
N GLN A 124 2.45 4.16 -4.43
CA GLN A 124 2.89 3.22 -5.47
C GLN A 124 4.38 2.87 -5.37
N GLU A 125 5.23 3.89 -5.18
CA GLU A 125 6.68 3.69 -5.15
C GLU A 125 7.15 3.03 -3.85
N ASN A 126 6.57 3.42 -2.71
CA ASN A 126 6.92 2.82 -1.42
C ASN A 126 6.36 1.39 -1.28
N VAL A 127 5.17 1.10 -1.80
CA VAL A 127 4.61 -0.27 -1.85
C VAL A 127 5.53 -1.18 -2.65
N LYS A 128 6.02 -0.72 -3.80
CA LYS A 128 7.02 -1.43 -4.59
C LYS A 128 8.31 -1.67 -3.79
N ARG A 129 8.89 -0.60 -3.25
CA ARG A 129 10.19 -0.65 -2.55
C ARG A 129 10.19 -1.51 -1.30
N TYR A 130 9.09 -1.52 -0.56
CA TYR A 130 8.97 -2.22 0.73
C TYR A 130 8.04 -3.42 0.66
N ALA A 131 7.77 -3.97 -0.53
CA ALA A 131 6.83 -5.07 -0.76
C ALA A 131 7.04 -6.25 0.22
N ARG A 132 8.29 -6.69 0.39
CA ARG A 132 8.66 -7.78 1.32
C ARG A 132 8.43 -7.42 2.79
N ASN A 133 8.67 -6.18 3.20
CA ASN A 133 8.41 -5.73 4.57
C ASN A 133 6.91 -5.67 4.85
N TYR A 134 6.10 -5.18 3.90
CA TYR A 134 4.65 -5.20 4.04
C TYR A 134 4.08 -6.62 4.06
N ALA A 135 4.60 -7.53 3.22
CA ALA A 135 4.22 -8.94 3.27
C ALA A 135 4.57 -9.58 4.62
N SER A 136 5.73 -9.25 5.17
CA SER A 136 6.15 -9.73 6.49
C SER A 136 5.28 -9.16 7.62
N LEU A 137 4.90 -7.87 7.56
CA LEU A 137 3.93 -7.27 8.49
C LEU A 137 2.56 -7.94 8.39
N PHE A 138 2.08 -8.23 7.18
CA PHE A 138 0.83 -8.95 6.98
C PHE A 138 0.86 -10.32 7.66
N ILE A 139 1.93 -11.09 7.46
CA ILE A 139 2.11 -12.40 8.09
C ILE A 139 2.19 -12.26 9.62
N LEU A 140 2.91 -11.27 10.13
CA LEU A 140 2.99 -11.01 11.57
C LEU A 140 1.62 -10.69 12.16
N PHE A 141 0.87 -9.77 11.55
CA PHE A 141 -0.49 -9.44 12.00
C PHE A 141 -1.42 -10.64 11.91
N PHE A 142 -1.30 -11.46 10.86
CA PHE A 142 -2.07 -12.68 10.72
C PHE A 142 -1.78 -13.65 11.86
N ALA A 143 -0.51 -13.88 12.17
CA ALA A 143 -0.09 -14.73 13.28
C ALA A 143 -0.60 -14.19 14.62
N CYS A 144 -0.51 -12.87 14.87
CA CYS A 144 -1.06 -12.24 16.06
C CYS A 144 -2.59 -12.39 16.16
N SER A 145 -3.32 -12.21 15.05
CA SER A 145 -4.77 -12.40 15.02
C SER A 145 -5.18 -13.85 15.27
N LEU A 146 -4.45 -14.82 14.70
CA LEU A 146 -4.68 -16.24 14.98
C LEU A 146 -4.39 -16.59 16.44
N TYR A 147 -3.35 -16.00 17.04
CA TYR A 147 -3.05 -16.20 18.46
C TYR A 147 -4.18 -15.68 19.37
N GLN A 148 -4.80 -14.56 19.00
CA GLN A 148 -5.93 -14.00 19.76
C GLN A 148 -7.25 -14.76 19.54
N LEU A 149 -7.40 -15.46 18.40
CA LEU A 149 -8.59 -16.23 18.06
C LEU A 149 -8.25 -17.74 18.02
N PRO A 150 -8.20 -18.44 19.18
CA PRO A 150 -7.80 -19.85 19.23
C PRO A 150 -8.70 -20.78 18.41
N LEU A 151 -9.99 -20.46 18.27
CA LEU A 151 -10.89 -21.20 17.38
C LEU A 151 -10.45 -21.08 15.91
N ALA A 152 -10.06 -19.88 15.46
CA ALA A 152 -9.58 -19.67 14.09
C ALA A 152 -8.26 -20.42 13.85
N LEU A 153 -7.38 -20.45 14.85
CA LEU A 153 -6.16 -21.25 14.79
C LEU A 153 -6.48 -22.75 14.63
N VAL A 154 -7.39 -23.30 15.45
CA VAL A 154 -7.83 -24.69 15.33
C VAL A 154 -8.45 -24.95 13.96
N GLY A 155 -9.23 -24.01 13.43
CA GLY A 155 -9.84 -24.15 12.10
C GLY A 155 -8.84 -24.16 10.97
N LEU A 156 -7.80 -23.33 11.05
CA LEU A 156 -6.71 -23.34 10.09
C LEU A 156 -5.92 -24.66 10.17
N ILE A 157 -5.54 -25.09 11.37
CA ILE A 157 -4.80 -26.35 11.58
C ILE A 157 -5.62 -27.56 11.13
N SER A 158 -6.91 -27.61 11.48
CA SER A 158 -7.83 -28.68 11.07
C SER A 158 -7.98 -28.75 9.56
N SER A 159 -8.08 -27.60 8.90
CA SER A 159 -8.13 -27.53 7.43
C SER A 159 -6.85 -28.08 6.80
N LEU A 160 -5.67 -27.70 7.32
CA LEU A 160 -4.39 -28.24 6.84
C LEU A 160 -4.29 -29.75 7.05
N ALA A 161 -4.66 -30.24 8.23
CA ALA A 161 -4.67 -31.66 8.55
C ALA A 161 -5.65 -32.45 7.66
N LEU A 162 -6.82 -31.88 7.34
CA LEU A 162 -7.78 -32.47 6.41
C LEU A 162 -7.19 -32.64 5.02
N TRP A 163 -6.52 -31.61 4.49
CA TRP A 163 -5.88 -31.67 3.17
C TRP A 163 -4.70 -32.63 3.13
N ASP A 164 -3.89 -32.69 4.19
CA ASP A 164 -2.79 -33.65 4.31
C ASP A 164 -3.32 -35.10 4.36
N SER A 165 -4.37 -35.33 5.15
CA SER A 165 -5.07 -36.63 5.20
C SER A 165 -5.65 -37.00 3.84
N PHE A 166 -6.33 -36.06 3.17
CA PHE A 166 -6.89 -36.28 1.85
C PHE A 166 -5.80 -36.67 0.83
N ARG A 167 -4.66 -35.99 0.84
CA ARG A 167 -3.51 -36.31 -0.01
C ARG A 167 -3.00 -37.72 0.26
N PHE A 168 -2.80 -38.07 1.54
CA PHE A 168 -2.36 -39.41 1.93
C PHE A 168 -3.33 -40.50 1.47
N LEU A 169 -4.65 -40.28 1.62
CA LEU A 169 -5.66 -41.22 1.12
C LEU A 169 -5.65 -41.33 -0.40
N SER A 170 -5.53 -40.19 -1.10
CA SER A 170 -5.47 -40.16 -2.57
C SER A 170 -4.30 -40.99 -3.10
N ASP A 171 -3.11 -40.78 -2.52
CA ASP A 171 -1.88 -41.49 -2.89
C ASP A 171 -2.00 -42.99 -2.56
N LYS A 172 -2.51 -43.34 -1.37
CA LYS A 172 -2.67 -44.73 -0.93
C LYS A 172 -3.66 -45.52 -1.80
N TRP A 173 -4.74 -44.88 -2.25
CA TRP A 173 -5.81 -45.55 -3.00
C TRP A 173 -5.62 -45.44 -4.52
N GLY A 174 -4.56 -44.74 -4.97
CA GLY A 174 -4.30 -44.53 -6.38
C GLY A 174 -5.42 -43.77 -7.08
N LEU A 175 -6.02 -42.78 -6.40
CA LEU A 175 -7.22 -42.08 -6.87
C LEU A 175 -6.98 -41.35 -8.21
N ASN A 176 -5.72 -41.02 -8.52
CA ASN A 176 -5.28 -40.48 -9.81
C ASN A 176 -5.66 -41.35 -11.02
N ARG A 177 -5.93 -42.65 -10.82
CA ARG A 177 -6.38 -43.54 -11.90
C ARG A 177 -7.86 -43.32 -12.27
N PHE A 178 -8.62 -42.65 -11.41
CA PHE A 178 -10.06 -42.42 -11.53
C PHE A 178 -10.38 -40.90 -11.46
N PRO A 179 -10.21 -40.16 -12.57
CA PRO A 179 -10.25 -38.69 -12.55
C PRO A 179 -11.60 -38.11 -12.09
N VAL A 180 -12.72 -38.78 -12.41
CA VAL A 180 -14.06 -38.33 -11.98
C VAL A 180 -14.23 -38.44 -10.46
N THR A 181 -13.78 -39.55 -9.88
CA THR A 181 -13.87 -39.78 -8.42
C THR A 181 -12.98 -38.80 -7.66
N GLU A 182 -11.75 -38.58 -8.14
CA GLU A 182 -10.84 -37.59 -7.57
C GLU A 182 -11.45 -36.19 -7.59
N MET A 183 -12.03 -35.76 -8.72
CA MET A 183 -12.72 -34.47 -8.81
C MET A 183 -13.85 -34.34 -7.79
N ILE A 184 -14.72 -35.35 -7.67
CA ILE A 184 -15.84 -35.33 -6.70
C ILE A 184 -15.32 -35.22 -5.27
N LEU A 185 -14.28 -35.98 -4.91
CA LEU A 185 -13.74 -35.98 -3.56
C LEU A 185 -13.01 -34.67 -3.22
N VAL A 186 -12.29 -34.08 -4.18
CA VAL A 186 -11.71 -32.72 -4.05
C VAL A 186 -12.81 -31.69 -3.80
N ARG A 187 -13.92 -31.74 -4.55
CA ARG A 187 -15.05 -30.82 -4.34
C ARG A 187 -15.69 -31.01 -2.97
N PHE A 188 -15.86 -32.25 -2.52
CA PHE A 188 -16.35 -32.54 -1.18
C PHE A 188 -15.39 -31.99 -0.10
N ALA A 189 -14.09 -32.25 -0.22
CA ALA A 189 -13.07 -31.73 0.70
C ALA A 189 -13.03 -30.19 0.73
N GLN A 190 -13.22 -29.53 -0.42
CA GLN A 190 -13.37 -28.07 -0.51
C GLN A 190 -14.60 -27.57 0.26
N CYS A 191 -15.76 -28.22 0.11
CA CYS A 191 -16.97 -27.88 0.86
C CYS A 191 -16.76 -28.04 2.38
N VAL A 192 -16.18 -29.15 2.82
CA VAL A 192 -15.86 -29.39 4.24
C VAL A 192 -14.88 -28.33 4.76
N THR A 193 -13.83 -28.03 4.00
CA THR A 193 -12.88 -26.96 4.35
C THR A 193 -13.57 -25.61 4.51
N ALA A 194 -14.45 -25.24 3.57
CA ALA A 194 -15.19 -23.98 3.64
C ALA A 194 -16.06 -23.89 4.89
N ILE A 195 -16.75 -24.98 5.26
CA ILE A 195 -17.55 -25.05 6.48
C ILE A 195 -16.66 -24.87 7.72
N ILE A 196 -15.53 -25.58 7.80
CA ILE A 196 -14.58 -25.47 8.92
C ILE A 196 -14.09 -24.02 9.05
N LEU A 197 -13.63 -23.40 7.95
CA LEU A 197 -13.12 -22.04 7.96
C LEU A 197 -14.18 -21.00 8.36
N LEU A 198 -15.45 -21.23 7.98
CA LEU A 198 -16.56 -20.34 8.32
C LEU A 198 -16.98 -20.47 9.79
N TRP A 199 -17.20 -21.70 10.26
CA TRP A 199 -17.63 -21.97 11.64
C TRP A 199 -16.58 -21.61 12.68
N LEU A 200 -15.29 -21.78 12.34
CA LEU A 200 -14.19 -21.50 13.26
C LEU A 200 -13.71 -20.05 13.16
N ASN A 201 -14.49 -19.15 12.54
CA ASN A 201 -14.22 -17.71 12.47
C ASN A 201 -12.86 -17.34 11.84
N VAL A 202 -12.28 -18.19 10.99
CA VAL A 202 -11.02 -17.89 10.27
C VAL A 202 -11.19 -16.66 9.38
N GLN A 203 -12.40 -16.48 8.82
CA GLN A 203 -12.77 -15.32 8.02
C GLN A 203 -12.61 -14.00 8.80
N MET A 204 -12.97 -13.98 10.09
CA MET A 204 -12.84 -12.79 10.93
C MET A 204 -11.38 -12.44 11.20
N ALA A 205 -10.56 -13.46 11.50
CA ALA A 205 -9.11 -13.27 11.68
C ALA A 205 -8.46 -12.74 10.41
N LEU A 206 -8.81 -13.31 9.24
CA LEU A 206 -8.30 -12.88 7.94
C LEU A 206 -8.77 -11.46 7.60
N CYS A 207 -10.05 -11.14 7.78
CA CYS A 207 -10.61 -9.82 7.50
C CYS A 207 -9.96 -8.74 8.37
N CYS A 208 -9.86 -8.97 9.68
CA CYS A 208 -9.20 -8.06 10.61
C CYS A 208 -7.74 -7.81 10.21
N THR A 209 -7.00 -8.89 9.93
CA THR A 209 -5.60 -8.80 9.47
C THR A 209 -5.49 -8.00 8.18
N LEU A 210 -6.34 -8.28 7.18
CA LEU A 210 -6.33 -7.58 5.90
C LEU A 210 -6.59 -6.08 6.08
N VAL A 211 -7.59 -5.71 6.87
CA VAL A 211 -7.91 -4.29 7.13
C VAL A 211 -6.75 -3.61 7.84
N VAL A 212 -6.24 -4.17 8.95
CA VAL A 212 -5.17 -3.55 9.73
C VAL A 212 -3.89 -3.43 8.92
N SER A 213 -3.47 -4.51 8.25
CA SER A 213 -2.27 -4.50 7.40
C SER A 213 -2.40 -3.51 6.24
N TYR A 214 -3.57 -3.41 5.62
CA TYR A 214 -3.83 -2.49 4.52
C TYR A 214 -3.73 -1.03 4.98
N ILE A 215 -4.35 -0.68 6.11
CA ILE A 215 -4.28 0.68 6.67
C ILE A 215 -2.85 1.04 7.07
N VAL A 216 -2.13 0.15 7.76
CA VAL A 216 -0.73 0.38 8.15
C VAL A 216 0.15 0.58 6.92
N MET A 217 -0.02 -0.26 5.90
CA MET A 217 0.72 -0.16 4.65
C MET A 217 0.43 1.14 3.91
N LEU A 218 -0.85 1.53 3.76
CA LEU A 218 -1.22 2.80 3.12
C LEU A 218 -0.65 4.00 3.86
N LEU A 219 -0.77 4.02 5.19
CA LEU A 219 -0.32 5.14 6.01
C LEU A 219 1.21 5.28 5.96
N HIS A 220 1.90 4.15 6.14
CA HIS A 220 3.34 4.11 6.04
C HIS A 220 3.82 4.54 4.65
N ALA A 221 3.21 4.02 3.58
CA ALA A 221 3.60 4.32 2.21
C ALA A 221 3.29 5.76 1.79
N ALA A 222 2.19 6.36 2.26
CA ALA A 222 1.82 7.74 1.94
C ALA A 222 2.68 8.78 2.68
N PHE A 223 3.01 8.52 3.95
CA PHE A 223 3.83 9.44 4.74
C PHE A 223 5.33 9.31 4.48
N ARG A 224 5.78 8.15 3.98
CA ARG A 224 7.18 7.96 3.64
C ARG A 224 7.56 8.82 2.44
N LYS A 225 8.57 9.68 2.60
CA LYS A 225 9.12 10.48 1.49
C LYS A 225 9.69 9.57 0.41
N LEU A 226 9.63 10.03 -0.84
CA LEU A 226 10.32 9.38 -1.94
C LEU A 226 11.82 9.53 -1.69
N THR A 227 12.46 8.46 -1.28
CA THR A 227 13.92 8.46 -1.10
C THR A 227 14.56 8.33 -2.49
N PRO A 228 15.56 9.17 -2.84
CA PRO A 228 16.24 9.09 -4.12
C PRO A 228 16.71 7.66 -4.37
N VAL A 229 16.63 7.20 -5.61
CA VAL A 229 17.19 5.89 -5.96
C VAL A 229 18.69 6.00 -5.74
N LYS A 230 19.27 5.09 -4.95
CA LYS A 230 20.72 5.03 -4.80
C LYS A 230 21.29 4.76 -6.19
N GLN A 231 21.93 5.75 -6.80
CA GLN A 231 22.59 5.56 -8.08
C GLN A 231 23.54 4.35 -7.97
N PRO A 232 23.57 3.46 -8.97
CA PRO A 232 24.57 2.40 -9.01
C PRO A 232 25.92 3.09 -8.88
N SER A 233 26.70 2.68 -7.88
CA SER A 233 28.03 3.22 -7.61
C SER A 233 28.80 3.24 -8.91
N GLN A 234 29.00 4.43 -9.48
CA GLN A 234 29.80 4.60 -10.68
C GLN A 234 31.16 4.00 -10.33
N GLY A 235 31.44 2.83 -10.90
CA GLY A 235 32.67 2.11 -10.67
C GLY A 235 33.81 3.08 -10.95
N ARG A 236 34.57 3.39 -9.92
CA ARG A 236 35.80 4.16 -9.99
C ARG A 236 36.74 3.40 -10.92
N ARG A 237 36.69 3.71 -12.22
CA ARG A 237 37.72 3.28 -13.17
C ARG A 237 39.02 3.92 -12.69
N LYS A 238 39.94 3.08 -12.23
CA LYS A 238 41.36 3.41 -12.15
C LYS A 238 41.93 3.44 -13.56
#